data_AF-A0A1V9ZYH2-F1
#
_entry.id   AF-A0A1V9ZYH2-F1
#
_cell.length_a   1.000
_cell.length_b   1.000
_cell.length_c   1.000
_cell.angle_alpha   90.00
_cell.angle_beta   90.00
_cell.angle_gamma   90.00
#
_symmetry.space_group_name_H-M   'P 1'
#
loop_
_entity.id
_entity.type
_entity.pdbx_description
1 polymer ?
#
loop_
_entity_poly.entity_id
_entity_poly.type
_entity_poly.pdbx_seq_one_letter_code
_entity_poly.pdbx_strand_id
1 'polypeptide(L)'
;MVRPIKSARGAASVAEKLEERLKQGDFYGALQMYKTLYSRYAAAGDHMRAIELAQTAAIQLANHDQFTAAREMGCLMIDLYMSQAFPVDETNKARIQSISETFKATAAKEHSEFLKHAVKWSKAHGSRQRGDTDLQLWLARVYTAAKDYTNANNHFLHAEKPEEMSRMLVEYAATGYASEADLFIARAVLQLICLENLRDANIVLKEFLSIRPLETPLINCVKFILRTVERDALR
;
A
#
# COMPACT_ATOMS: atom_id res chain seq x y z
N MET A 1 48.72 13.85 35.71
CA MET A 1 47.33 13.89 36.22
C MET A 1 46.61 15.08 35.61
N VAL A 2 46.03 14.94 34.41
CA VAL A 2 45.09 15.91 33.82
C VAL A 2 44.04 15.13 33.03
N ARG A 3 42.80 15.62 33.13
CA ARG A 3 41.50 14.92 33.13
C ARG A 3 40.99 14.42 31.76
N PRO A 4 40.05 13.45 31.76
CA PRO A 4 39.59 12.75 30.57
C PRO A 4 38.60 13.58 29.73
N ILE A 5 38.58 13.31 28.42
CA ILE A 5 37.63 13.82 27.43
C ILE A 5 36.23 13.35 27.80
N LYS A 6 35.45 14.22 28.46
CA LYS A 6 34.00 14.08 28.58
C LYS A 6 33.33 14.86 27.45
N SER A 7 33.00 14.19 26.35
CA SER A 7 32.03 14.72 25.37
C SER A 7 30.79 13.83 25.29
N ALA A 8 30.22 13.50 26.45
CA ALA A 8 28.88 12.90 26.57
C ALA A 8 27.83 13.95 27.00
N ARG A 9 28.04 15.24 26.67
CA ARG A 9 27.20 16.38 27.09
C ARG A 9 26.55 17.19 25.95
N GLY A 10 26.70 16.77 24.69
CA GLY A 10 26.07 17.42 23.53
C GLY A 10 24.68 16.88 23.15
N ALA A 11 24.26 15.79 23.77
CA ALA A 11 22.99 15.11 23.54
C ALA A 11 22.02 15.32 24.72
N ALA A 12 21.70 16.58 25.05
CA ALA A 12 20.30 16.86 25.35
C ALA A 12 19.53 16.37 24.12
N SER A 13 18.78 15.30 24.31
CA SER A 13 18.62 14.23 23.33
C SER A 13 18.15 14.83 22.01
N VAL A 14 18.75 14.43 20.89
CA VAL A 14 18.25 14.89 19.57
C VAL A 14 16.74 14.62 19.44
N ALA A 15 16.23 13.60 20.13
CA ALA A 15 14.81 13.33 20.29
C ALA A 15 14.06 14.42 21.07
N GLU A 16 14.60 14.95 22.18
CA GLU A 16 13.99 16.05 22.93
C GLU A 16 13.86 17.31 22.07
N LYS A 17 14.87 17.64 21.27
CA LYS A 17 14.83 18.78 20.33
C LYS A 17 13.83 18.58 19.21
N LEU A 18 13.69 17.35 18.72
CA LEU A 18 12.68 17.00 17.71
C LEU A 18 11.28 17.14 18.29
N GLU A 19 11.06 16.60 19.49
CA GLU A 19 9.76 16.68 20.18
C GLU A 19 9.39 18.13 20.51
N GLU A 20 10.35 18.95 20.93
CA GLU A 20 10.15 20.37 21.18
C GLU A 20 9.75 21.12 19.90
N ARG A 21 10.41 20.86 18.76
CA ARG A 21 10.04 21.47 17.47
C ARG A 21 8.66 21.04 16.99
N LEU A 22 8.30 19.77 17.17
CA LEU A 22 6.96 19.27 16.87
C LEU A 22 5.91 19.98 17.75
N LYS A 23 6.17 20.17 19.04
CA LYS A 23 5.29 20.93 19.96
C LYS A 23 5.18 22.40 19.60
N GLN A 24 6.25 23.01 19.09
CA GLN A 24 6.29 24.40 18.63
C GLN A 24 5.65 24.59 17.23
N GLY A 25 5.29 23.52 16.54
CA GLY A 25 4.72 23.57 15.19
C GLY A 25 5.74 23.80 14.08
N ASP A 26 7.05 23.73 14.36
CA ASP A 26 8.11 23.79 13.36
C ASP A 26 8.29 22.42 12.66
N PHE A 27 7.25 22.01 11.92
CA PHE A 27 7.23 20.72 11.23
C PHE A 27 8.25 20.64 10.10
N TYR A 28 8.51 21.77 9.42
CA TYR A 28 9.54 21.84 8.39
C TYR A 28 10.93 21.63 8.97
N GLY A 29 11.27 22.33 10.06
CA GLY A 29 12.56 22.15 10.74
C GLY A 29 12.70 20.75 11.33
N ALA A 30 11.63 20.19 11.89
CA ALA A 30 11.61 18.80 12.34
C ALA A 30 11.88 17.82 11.19
N LEU A 31 11.24 17.98 10.04
CA LEU A 31 11.48 17.15 8.85
C LEU A 31 12.94 17.24 8.38
N GLN A 32 13.51 18.44 8.28
CA GLN A 32 14.92 18.60 7.86
C GLN A 32 15.88 17.94 8.86
N MET A 33 15.60 18.03 10.16
CA MET A 33 16.37 17.33 11.18
C MET A 33 16.25 15.82 11.04
N TYR A 34 15.03 15.27 10.88
CA TYR A 34 14.82 13.84 10.63
C TYR A 34 15.61 13.35 9.42
N LYS A 35 15.52 14.06 8.28
CA LYS A 35 16.26 13.72 7.06
C LYS A 35 17.77 13.74 7.26
N THR A 36 18.29 14.75 7.97
CA THR A 36 19.73 14.86 8.24
C THR A 36 20.23 13.68 9.08
N LEU A 37 19.50 13.31 10.12
CA LEU A 37 19.84 12.18 10.99
C LEU A 37 19.73 10.85 10.25
N TYR A 38 18.67 10.68 9.46
CA TYR A 38 18.46 9.53 8.60
C TYR A 38 19.65 9.33 7.65
N SER A 39 20.03 10.38 6.90
CA SER A 39 21.15 10.31 5.95
C SER A 39 22.46 9.98 6.64
N ARG A 40 22.68 10.49 7.87
CA ARG A 40 23.87 10.16 8.66
C ARG A 40 23.89 8.69 9.08
N TYR A 41 22.79 8.12 9.55
CA TYR A 41 22.73 6.71 9.92
C TYR A 41 22.85 5.79 8.71
N ALA A 42 22.19 6.13 7.61
CA ALA A 42 22.28 5.40 6.35
C ALA A 42 23.72 5.39 5.80
N ALA A 43 24.40 6.54 5.80
CA ALA A 43 25.80 6.65 5.36
C ALA A 43 26.78 5.94 6.29
N ALA A 44 26.46 5.81 7.58
CA ALA A 44 27.25 5.05 8.54
C ALA A 44 27.04 3.52 8.45
N GLY A 45 26.15 3.05 7.57
CA GLY A 45 25.79 1.62 7.45
C GLY A 45 24.83 1.12 8.54
N ASP A 46 24.36 1.99 9.43
CA ASP A 46 23.42 1.64 10.50
C ASP A 46 21.98 1.71 9.96
N HIS A 47 21.67 0.80 9.03
CA HIS A 47 20.42 0.81 8.28
C HIS A 47 19.20 0.60 9.18
N MET A 48 19.31 -0.24 10.22
CA MET A 48 18.20 -0.49 11.15
C MET A 48 17.81 0.78 11.92
N ARG A 49 18.78 1.54 12.43
CA ARG A 49 18.47 2.83 13.08
C ARG A 49 17.90 3.85 12.09
N ALA A 50 18.35 3.84 10.84
CA ALA A 50 17.78 4.71 9.80
C ALA A 50 16.30 4.34 9.52
N ILE A 51 15.98 3.06 9.43
CA ILE A 51 14.62 2.54 9.24
C ILE A 51 13.73 2.93 10.42
N GLU A 52 14.16 2.66 11.65
CA GLU A 52 13.39 2.98 12.86
C GLU A 52 13.14 4.48 13.00
N LEU A 53 14.15 5.30 12.68
CA LEU A 53 14.01 6.75 12.67
C LEU A 53 13.00 7.21 11.60
N ALA A 54 13.09 6.69 10.38
CA ALA A 54 12.18 7.07 9.29
C ALA A 54 10.73 6.66 9.58
N GLN A 55 10.52 5.46 10.11
CA GLN A 55 9.20 4.99 10.54
C GLN A 55 8.63 5.88 11.64
N THR A 56 9.41 6.14 12.69
CA THR A 56 9.00 6.99 13.81
C THR A 56 8.66 8.40 13.32
N ALA A 57 9.51 8.99 12.47
CA ALA A 57 9.29 10.30 11.89
C ALA A 57 8.00 10.35 11.07
N ALA A 58 7.76 9.36 10.20
CA ALA A 58 6.56 9.30 9.38
C ALA A 58 5.28 9.28 10.23
N ILE A 59 5.25 8.42 11.25
CA ILE A 59 4.11 8.30 12.18
C ILE A 59 3.88 9.61 12.94
N GLN A 60 4.94 10.20 13.50
CA GLN A 60 4.83 11.45 14.26
C GLN A 60 4.32 12.60 13.39
N LEU A 61 4.87 12.75 12.17
CA LEU A 61 4.44 13.79 11.25
C LEU A 61 2.97 13.59 10.81
N ALA A 62 2.55 12.35 10.54
CA ALA A 62 1.16 12.05 10.20
C ALA A 62 0.19 12.33 11.36
N ASN A 63 0.59 12.05 12.61
CA ASN A 63 -0.20 12.38 13.79
C ASN A 63 -0.43 13.90 13.97
N HIS A 64 0.44 14.72 13.38
CA HIS A 64 0.31 16.18 13.31
C HIS A 64 -0.27 16.68 11.97
N ASP A 65 -0.94 15.81 11.20
CA ASP A 65 -1.55 16.11 9.91
C ASP A 65 -0.57 16.56 8.81
N GLN A 66 0.73 16.31 8.99
CA GLN A 66 1.78 16.63 8.02
C GLN A 66 1.99 15.46 7.04
N PHE A 67 0.95 15.10 6.30
CA PHE A 67 0.94 13.90 5.45
C PHE A 67 1.98 13.91 4.33
N THR A 68 2.27 15.06 3.74
CA THR A 68 3.33 15.19 2.71
C THR A 68 4.70 14.84 3.29
N ALA A 69 4.99 15.34 4.50
CA ALA A 69 6.24 15.08 5.21
C ALA A 69 6.31 13.62 5.70
N ALA A 70 5.19 13.08 6.17
CA ALA A 70 5.07 11.68 6.57
C ALA A 70 5.34 10.72 5.39
N ARG A 71 4.72 10.99 4.24
CA ARG A 71 4.95 10.27 2.99
C ARG A 71 6.42 10.33 2.60
N GLU A 72 7.04 11.50 2.67
CA GLU A 72 8.46 11.66 2.33
C GLU A 72 9.36 10.79 3.19
N MET A 73 9.17 10.80 4.52
CA MET A 73 9.93 9.93 5.44
C MET A 73 9.65 8.44 5.20
N GLY A 74 8.40 8.06 4.95
CA GLY A 74 8.04 6.68 4.61
C GLY A 74 8.67 6.21 3.29
N CYS A 75 8.71 7.06 2.26
CA CYS A 75 9.38 6.76 1.00
C CYS A 75 10.89 6.59 1.18
N LEU A 76 11.56 7.42 2.00
CA LEU A 76 12.98 7.24 2.32
C LEU A 76 13.25 5.87 2.99
N MET A 77 12.37 5.41 3.87
CA MET A 77 12.48 4.07 4.45
C MET A 77 12.44 2.98 3.37
N ILE A 78 11.50 3.08 2.43
CA ILE A 78 11.33 2.11 1.33
C ILE A 78 12.50 2.19 0.32
N ASP A 79 13.01 3.37 0.04
CA ASP A 79 14.19 3.54 -0.83
C ASP A 79 15.43 2.89 -0.22
N LEU A 80 15.56 2.91 1.12
CA LEU A 80 16.61 2.16 1.82
C LEU A 80 16.40 0.65 1.67
N TYR A 81 15.15 0.17 1.80
CA TYR A 81 14.83 -1.23 1.52
C TYR A 81 15.23 -1.64 0.11
N MET A 82 14.96 -0.77 -0.88
CA MET A 82 15.29 -1.03 -2.28
C MET A 82 16.79 -1.05 -2.53
N SER A 83 17.53 -0.09 -1.98
CA SER A 83 18.99 0.04 -2.19
C SER A 83 19.81 -1.03 -1.45
N GLN A 84 19.36 -1.46 -0.27
CA GLN A 84 20.04 -2.47 0.55
C GLN A 84 19.45 -3.87 0.39
N ALA A 85 18.54 -4.07 -0.58
CA ALA A 85 17.90 -5.34 -0.89
C ALA A 85 17.25 -6.03 0.33
N PHE A 86 16.53 -5.26 1.15
CA PHE A 86 15.77 -5.82 2.27
C PHE A 86 14.66 -6.76 1.76
N PRO A 87 14.46 -7.92 2.40
CA PRO A 87 13.48 -8.90 1.97
C PRO A 87 12.05 -8.43 2.21
N VAL A 88 11.15 -8.86 1.34
CA VAL A 88 9.71 -8.67 1.51
C VAL A 88 9.18 -9.71 2.50
N ASP A 89 9.30 -9.40 3.79
CA ASP A 89 8.83 -10.24 4.89
C ASP A 89 7.75 -9.53 5.74
N GLU A 90 7.14 -10.28 6.66
CA GLU A 90 6.10 -9.75 7.55
C GLU A 90 6.60 -8.62 8.45
N THR A 91 7.89 -8.60 8.82
CA THR A 91 8.45 -7.57 9.69
C THR A 91 8.51 -6.23 8.97
N ASN A 92 9.04 -6.21 7.74
CA ASN A 92 9.15 -5.01 6.92
C ASN A 92 7.78 -4.54 6.44
N LYS A 93 6.87 -5.47 6.10
CA LYS A 93 5.46 -5.14 5.81
C LYS A 93 4.74 -4.53 7.00
N ALA A 94 4.93 -5.03 8.22
CA ALA A 94 4.32 -4.47 9.42
C ALA A 94 4.77 -3.02 9.68
N ARG A 95 6.04 -2.68 9.38
CA ARG A 95 6.51 -1.28 9.46
C ARG A 95 5.78 -0.39 8.47
N ILE A 96 5.63 -0.84 7.22
CA ILE A 96 4.86 -0.12 6.18
C ILE A 96 3.39 0.04 6.62
N GLN A 97 2.79 -1.03 7.16
CA GLN A 97 1.42 -1.02 7.64
C GLN A 97 1.22 0.02 8.76
N SER A 98 2.13 0.06 9.74
CA SER A 98 2.04 1.01 10.85
C SER A 98 2.07 2.48 10.39
N ILE A 99 2.82 2.79 9.32
CA ILE A 99 2.81 4.11 8.70
C ILE A 99 1.50 4.32 7.93
N SER A 100 1.09 3.35 7.14
CA SER A 100 -0.14 3.37 6.33
C SER A 100 -1.39 3.66 7.16
N GLU A 101 -1.50 3.08 8.36
CA GLU A 101 -2.64 3.25 9.27
C GLU A 101 -2.74 4.66 9.88
N THR A 102 -1.70 5.48 9.80
CA THR A 102 -1.72 6.87 10.28
C THR A 102 -2.27 7.88 9.27
N PHE A 103 -2.37 7.51 8.00
CA PHE A 103 -2.93 8.39 6.98
C PHE A 103 -4.45 8.50 7.13
N LYS A 104 -4.95 9.75 7.13
CA LYS A 104 -6.39 10.03 7.13
C LYS A 104 -6.95 9.99 5.71
N ALA A 105 -8.26 9.81 5.59
CA ALA A 105 -8.96 9.80 4.30
C ALA A 105 -8.75 11.07 3.45
N THR A 106 -8.48 12.22 4.10
CA THR A 106 -8.16 13.49 3.45
C THR A 106 -6.80 13.48 2.73
N ALA A 107 -5.94 12.51 3.03
CA ALA A 107 -4.58 12.37 2.48
C ALA A 107 -4.44 11.15 1.56
N ALA A 108 -5.51 10.77 0.88
CA ALA A 108 -5.53 9.60 0.00
C ALA A 108 -4.46 9.66 -1.10
N LYS A 109 -4.13 10.86 -1.59
CA LYS A 109 -3.06 11.05 -2.58
C LYS A 109 -1.71 10.63 -2.01
N GLU A 110 -1.30 11.23 -0.90
CA GLU A 110 -0.02 10.97 -0.24
C GLU A 110 0.08 9.50 0.20
N HIS A 111 -1.01 8.96 0.74
CA HIS A 111 -1.10 7.56 1.15
C HIS A 111 -0.91 6.61 -0.04
N SER A 112 -1.58 6.88 -1.16
CA SER A 112 -1.45 6.06 -2.37
C SER A 112 -0.04 6.13 -2.99
N GLU A 113 0.61 7.31 -2.95
CA GLU A 113 1.98 7.48 -3.43
C GLU A 113 3.00 6.74 -2.56
N PHE A 114 2.81 6.73 -1.24
CA PHE A 114 3.61 5.93 -0.31
C PHE A 114 3.46 4.42 -0.59
N LEU A 115 2.23 3.91 -0.67
CA LEU A 115 2.00 2.49 -0.93
C LEU A 115 2.42 2.07 -2.34
N LYS A 116 2.36 2.96 -3.35
CA LYS A 116 2.96 2.72 -4.67
C LYS A 116 4.46 2.45 -4.59
N HIS A 117 5.19 3.17 -3.73
CA HIS A 117 6.60 2.89 -3.49
C HIS A 117 6.80 1.51 -2.86
N ALA A 118 5.95 1.13 -1.89
CA ALA A 118 6.01 -0.19 -1.26
C ALA A 118 5.74 -1.32 -2.28
N VAL A 119 4.75 -1.16 -3.16
CA VAL A 119 4.48 -2.12 -4.24
C VAL A 119 5.67 -2.19 -5.21
N LYS A 120 6.33 -1.07 -5.53
CA LYS A 120 7.54 -1.06 -6.37
C LYS A 120 8.69 -1.83 -5.71
N TRP A 121 8.92 -1.62 -4.41
CA TRP A 121 9.92 -2.37 -3.65
C TRP A 121 9.61 -3.88 -3.67
N SER A 122 8.36 -4.28 -3.43
CA SER A 122 8.01 -5.70 -3.40
C SER A 122 8.08 -6.40 -4.75
N LYS A 123 7.90 -5.67 -5.87
CA LYS A 123 8.15 -6.21 -7.22
C LYS A 123 9.64 -6.50 -7.46
N ALA A 124 10.53 -5.70 -6.87
CA ALA A 124 11.96 -5.82 -7.10
C ALA A 124 12.62 -6.89 -6.22
N HIS A 125 12.19 -7.00 -4.96
CA HIS A 125 12.84 -7.87 -3.96
C HIS A 125 11.91 -8.96 -3.40
N GLY A 126 10.69 -9.07 -3.91
CA GLY A 126 9.73 -10.10 -3.51
C GLY A 126 9.64 -11.25 -4.50
N SER A 127 8.86 -12.27 -4.15
CA SER A 127 8.65 -13.47 -4.98
C SER A 127 7.67 -13.27 -6.13
N ARG A 128 6.82 -12.22 -6.07
CA ARG A 128 5.73 -11.98 -7.02
C ARG A 128 6.08 -10.87 -8.01
N GLN A 129 6.02 -11.18 -9.31
CA GLN A 129 6.32 -10.21 -10.39
C GLN A 129 5.43 -8.96 -10.36
N ARG A 130 4.19 -9.10 -9.87
CA ARG A 130 3.24 -7.98 -9.77
C ARG A 130 3.25 -7.31 -8.40
N GLY A 131 4.12 -7.71 -7.47
CA GLY A 131 4.20 -7.18 -6.11
C GLY A 131 3.49 -8.07 -5.10
N ASP A 132 3.75 -7.81 -3.83
CA ASP A 132 3.16 -8.53 -2.69
C ASP A 132 1.64 -8.32 -2.61
N THR A 133 0.91 -9.37 -2.25
CA THR A 133 -0.56 -9.38 -2.22
C THR A 133 -1.15 -8.42 -1.19
N ASP A 134 -0.54 -8.30 -0.01
CA ASP A 134 -1.04 -7.41 1.03
C ASP A 134 -0.80 -5.95 0.67
N LEU A 135 0.38 -5.63 0.13
CA LEU A 135 0.68 -4.28 -0.35
C LEU A 135 -0.25 -3.86 -1.50
N GLN A 136 -0.56 -4.79 -2.41
CA GLN A 136 -1.54 -4.57 -3.47
C GLN A 136 -2.94 -4.33 -2.90
N LEU A 137 -3.36 -5.13 -1.92
CA LEU A 137 -4.64 -4.97 -1.24
C LEU A 137 -4.78 -3.62 -0.53
N TRP A 138 -3.76 -3.22 0.24
CA TRP A 138 -3.79 -1.95 0.96
C TRP A 138 -3.92 -0.77 0.00
N LEU A 139 -3.17 -0.79 -1.10
CA LEU A 139 -3.25 0.25 -2.12
C LEU A 139 -4.61 0.26 -2.83
N ALA A 140 -5.17 -0.92 -3.12
CA ALA A 140 -6.51 -1.05 -3.70
C ALA A 140 -7.59 -0.45 -2.79
N ARG A 141 -7.49 -0.66 -1.47
CA ARG A 141 -8.41 -0.08 -0.47
C ARG A 141 -8.33 1.44 -0.42
N VAL A 142 -7.13 2.02 -0.48
CA VAL A 142 -6.94 3.48 -0.55
C VAL A 142 -7.64 4.05 -1.79
N TYR A 143 -7.45 3.43 -2.95
CA TYR A 143 -8.12 3.86 -4.17
C TYR A 143 -9.64 3.71 -4.13
N THR A 144 -10.13 2.63 -3.52
CA THR A 144 -11.56 2.40 -3.33
C THR A 144 -12.18 3.49 -2.46
N ALA A 145 -11.56 3.80 -1.32
CA ALA A 145 -12.00 4.88 -0.44
C ALA A 145 -11.99 6.26 -1.13
N ALA A 146 -11.02 6.48 -2.04
CA ALA A 146 -10.93 7.68 -2.86
C ALA A 146 -11.87 7.69 -4.09
N LYS A 147 -12.68 6.63 -4.28
CA LYS A 147 -13.56 6.41 -5.45
C LYS A 147 -12.83 6.36 -6.79
N ASP A 148 -11.52 6.08 -6.77
CA ASP A 148 -10.72 5.82 -7.96
C ASP A 148 -10.75 4.32 -8.29
N TYR A 149 -11.92 3.87 -8.73
CA TYR A 149 -12.17 2.44 -8.94
C TYR A 149 -11.33 1.84 -10.07
N THR A 150 -10.90 2.64 -11.05
CA THR A 150 -10.02 2.19 -12.13
C THR A 150 -8.68 1.72 -11.56
N ASN A 151 -8.05 2.55 -10.73
CA ASN A 151 -6.80 2.14 -10.07
C ASN A 151 -7.05 1.05 -9.03
N ALA A 152 -8.15 1.13 -8.25
CA ALA A 152 -8.50 0.08 -7.30
C ALA A 152 -8.59 -1.30 -7.97
N ASN A 153 -9.28 -1.40 -9.12
CA ASN A 153 -9.41 -2.64 -9.88
C ASN A 153 -8.05 -3.20 -10.31
N ASN A 154 -7.15 -2.36 -10.82
CA ASN A 154 -5.82 -2.79 -11.26
C ASN A 154 -5.00 -3.41 -10.13
N HIS A 155 -5.18 -2.94 -8.90
CA HIS A 155 -4.51 -3.47 -7.72
C HIS A 155 -5.22 -4.70 -7.14
N PHE A 156 -6.56 -4.72 -7.13
CA PHE A 156 -7.34 -5.89 -6.69
C PHE A 156 -7.09 -7.16 -7.50
N LEU A 157 -6.82 -7.03 -8.81
CA LEU A 157 -6.42 -8.16 -9.67
C LEU A 157 -5.19 -8.93 -9.17
N HIS A 158 -4.41 -8.35 -8.25
CA HIS A 158 -3.19 -8.93 -7.70
C HIS A 158 -3.23 -9.06 -6.16
N ALA A 159 -4.38 -8.82 -5.53
CA ALA A 159 -4.51 -8.75 -4.07
C ALA A 159 -4.99 -10.07 -3.42
N GLU A 160 -5.46 -11.04 -4.21
CA GLU A 160 -6.00 -12.34 -3.72
C GLU A 160 -7.13 -12.21 -2.67
N LYS A 161 -7.94 -11.14 -2.78
CA LYS A 161 -9.15 -10.90 -1.98
C LYS A 161 -10.39 -10.75 -2.87
N PRO A 162 -10.84 -11.83 -3.52
CA PRO A 162 -11.94 -11.76 -4.49
C PRO A 162 -13.26 -11.25 -3.89
N GLU A 163 -13.54 -11.52 -2.61
CA GLU A 163 -14.74 -11.03 -1.92
C GLU A 163 -14.73 -9.51 -1.75
N GLU A 164 -13.57 -8.93 -1.44
CA GLU A 164 -13.40 -7.47 -1.36
C GLU A 164 -13.42 -6.81 -2.73
N MET A 165 -12.76 -7.42 -3.73
CA MET A 165 -12.82 -6.96 -5.11
C MET A 165 -14.26 -6.92 -5.62
N SER A 166 -15.05 -7.95 -5.32
CA SER A 166 -16.47 -8.01 -5.68
C SER A 166 -17.27 -6.84 -5.09
N ARG A 167 -17.10 -6.55 -3.79
CA ARG A 167 -17.75 -5.39 -3.15
C ARG A 167 -17.36 -4.07 -3.82
N MET A 168 -16.07 -3.88 -4.10
CA MET A 168 -15.59 -2.71 -4.85
C MET A 168 -16.22 -2.62 -6.24
N LEU A 169 -16.36 -3.74 -6.96
CA LEU A 169 -17.02 -3.75 -8.28
C LEU A 169 -18.50 -3.41 -8.20
N VAL A 170 -19.22 -3.84 -7.14
CA VAL A 170 -20.62 -3.46 -6.93
C VAL A 170 -20.74 -1.95 -6.73
N GLU A 171 -19.87 -1.36 -5.90
CA GLU A 171 -19.80 0.09 -5.70
C GLU A 171 -19.45 0.82 -7.01
N TYR A 172 -18.50 0.29 -7.79
CA TYR A 172 -18.11 0.87 -9.06
C TYR A 172 -19.26 0.83 -10.08
N ALA A 173 -19.94 -0.31 -10.20
CA ALA A 173 -21.10 -0.48 -11.07
C ALA A 173 -22.31 0.38 -10.65
N ALA A 174 -22.34 0.91 -9.42
CA ALA A 174 -23.36 1.88 -8.99
C ALA A 174 -23.10 3.30 -9.53
N THR A 175 -21.89 3.58 -10.02
CA THR A 175 -21.55 4.87 -10.65
C THR A 175 -21.84 4.93 -12.17
N GLY A 176 -22.00 3.76 -12.80
CA GLY A 176 -22.33 3.63 -14.23
C GLY A 176 -23.83 3.54 -14.51
N TYR A 177 -24.20 3.34 -15.77
CA TYR A 177 -25.60 3.11 -16.12
C TYR A 177 -26.07 1.72 -15.64
N ALA A 178 -27.34 1.61 -15.25
CA ALA A 178 -27.90 0.34 -14.80
C ALA A 178 -27.78 -0.78 -15.86
N SER A 179 -27.86 -0.41 -17.14
CA SER A 179 -27.69 -1.31 -18.29
C SER A 179 -26.26 -1.80 -18.51
N GLU A 180 -25.27 -1.22 -17.84
CA GLU A 180 -23.86 -1.58 -17.98
C GLU A 180 -23.36 -2.45 -16.81
N ALA A 181 -24.22 -2.74 -15.82
CA ALA A 181 -23.81 -3.43 -14.60
C ALA A 181 -23.13 -4.78 -14.85
N ASP A 182 -23.58 -5.52 -15.88
CA ASP A 182 -22.98 -6.78 -16.29
C ASP A 182 -21.61 -6.61 -16.97
N LEU A 183 -21.35 -5.47 -17.62
CA LEU A 183 -20.04 -5.15 -18.21
C LEU A 183 -18.94 -5.00 -17.16
N PHE A 184 -19.25 -4.40 -15.99
CA PHE A 184 -18.28 -4.24 -14.90
C PHE A 184 -17.75 -5.58 -14.40
N ILE A 185 -18.66 -6.50 -14.10
CA ILE A 185 -18.30 -7.83 -13.60
C ILE A 185 -17.71 -8.72 -14.70
N ALA A 186 -18.26 -8.67 -15.92
CA ALA A 186 -17.71 -9.43 -17.05
C ALA A 186 -16.26 -9.04 -17.34
N ARG A 187 -15.95 -7.73 -17.36
CA ARG A 187 -14.58 -7.23 -17.55
C ARG A 187 -13.63 -7.75 -16.48
N ALA A 188 -14.02 -7.67 -15.20
CA ALA A 188 -13.18 -8.13 -14.09
C ALA A 188 -12.90 -9.64 -14.15
N VAL A 189 -13.92 -10.45 -14.45
CA VAL A 189 -13.79 -11.90 -14.60
C VAL A 189 -12.84 -12.24 -15.75
N LEU A 190 -13.00 -11.60 -16.91
CA LEU A 190 -12.11 -11.82 -18.06
C LEU A 190 -10.66 -11.40 -17.75
N GLN A 191 -10.46 -10.30 -17.02
CA GLN A 191 -9.13 -9.89 -16.56
C GLN A 191 -8.47 -10.95 -15.67
N LEU A 192 -9.23 -11.54 -14.72
CA LEU A 192 -8.72 -12.61 -13.86
C LEU A 192 -8.41 -13.90 -14.62
N ILE A 193 -9.23 -14.26 -15.61
CA ILE A 193 -8.96 -15.39 -16.51
C ILE A 193 -7.65 -15.17 -17.29
N CYS A 194 -7.43 -13.97 -17.83
CA CYS A 194 -6.17 -13.62 -18.52
C CYS A 194 -4.95 -13.64 -17.59
N LEU A 195 -5.14 -13.57 -16.28
CA LEU A 195 -4.10 -13.72 -15.26
C LEU A 195 -3.98 -15.16 -14.75
N GLU A 196 -4.66 -16.12 -15.41
CA GLU A 196 -4.73 -17.53 -15.02
C GLU A 196 -5.28 -17.74 -13.59
N ASN A 197 -5.98 -16.75 -13.05
CA ASN A 197 -6.55 -16.79 -11.70
C ASN A 197 -8.02 -17.22 -11.75
N LEU A 198 -8.23 -18.50 -12.08
CA LEU A 198 -9.57 -19.09 -12.20
C LEU A 198 -10.34 -19.14 -10.88
N ARG A 199 -9.62 -19.35 -9.77
CA ARG A 199 -10.21 -19.37 -8.43
C ARG A 199 -10.91 -18.04 -8.14
N ASP A 200 -10.18 -16.95 -8.25
CA ASP A 200 -10.71 -15.64 -7.88
C ASP A 200 -11.74 -15.16 -8.91
N ALA A 201 -11.58 -15.49 -10.19
CA ALA A 201 -12.57 -15.19 -11.22
C ALA A 201 -13.96 -15.75 -10.88
N ASN A 202 -14.02 -17.01 -10.41
CA ASN A 202 -15.24 -17.65 -9.98
C ASN A 202 -15.83 -17.03 -8.70
N ILE A 203 -14.98 -16.76 -7.70
CA ILE A 203 -15.44 -16.16 -6.43
C ILE A 203 -15.97 -14.74 -6.68
N VAL A 204 -15.26 -13.92 -7.45
CA VAL A 204 -15.69 -12.55 -7.79
C VAL A 204 -17.05 -12.56 -8.47
N LEU A 205 -17.27 -13.42 -9.49
CA LEU A 205 -18.57 -13.52 -10.16
C LEU A 205 -19.68 -13.94 -9.19
N LYS A 206 -19.43 -14.98 -8.37
CA LYS A 206 -20.40 -15.50 -7.42
C LYS A 206 -20.81 -14.44 -6.39
N GLU A 207 -19.85 -13.79 -5.76
CA GLU A 207 -20.10 -12.78 -4.73
C GLU A 207 -20.73 -11.51 -5.32
N PHE A 208 -20.39 -11.14 -6.55
CA PHE A 208 -21.01 -9.97 -7.18
C PHE A 208 -22.50 -10.24 -7.43
N LEU A 209 -22.83 -11.41 -7.98
CA LEU A 209 -24.21 -11.78 -8.31
C LEU A 209 -25.06 -12.08 -7.06
N SER A 210 -24.45 -12.42 -5.92
CA SER A 210 -25.19 -12.57 -4.65
C SER A 210 -25.68 -11.21 -4.11
N ILE A 211 -24.93 -10.15 -4.34
CA ILE A 211 -25.28 -8.78 -3.91
C ILE A 211 -26.14 -8.08 -4.97
N ARG A 212 -25.78 -8.23 -6.25
CA ARG A 212 -26.47 -7.62 -7.39
C ARG A 212 -26.84 -8.70 -8.40
N PRO A 213 -28.01 -9.36 -8.24
CA PRO A 213 -28.48 -10.37 -9.18
C PRO A 213 -28.63 -9.79 -10.59
N LEU A 214 -28.05 -10.48 -11.58
CA LEU A 214 -28.12 -10.12 -12.99
C LEU A 214 -28.39 -11.38 -13.82
N GLU A 215 -29.45 -11.34 -14.63
CA GLU A 215 -29.84 -12.40 -15.54
C GLU A 215 -29.76 -11.90 -16.99
N THR A 216 -28.54 -11.62 -17.45
CA THR A 216 -28.31 -11.13 -18.82
C THR A 216 -27.63 -12.19 -19.68
N PRO A 217 -27.78 -12.13 -21.02
CA PRO A 217 -27.04 -13.00 -21.93
C PRO A 217 -25.52 -12.96 -21.73
N LEU A 218 -24.97 -11.78 -21.38
CA LEU A 218 -23.55 -11.62 -21.11
C LEU A 218 -23.12 -12.40 -19.86
N ILE A 219 -23.89 -12.34 -18.76
CA ILE A 219 -23.60 -13.12 -17.55
C ILE A 219 -23.64 -14.63 -17.85
N ASN A 220 -24.61 -15.08 -18.65
CA ASN A 220 -24.66 -16.49 -19.08
C ASN A 220 -23.43 -16.88 -19.90
N CYS A 221 -23.00 -16.02 -20.83
CA CYS A 221 -21.77 -16.20 -21.60
C CYS A 221 -20.54 -16.33 -20.69
N VAL A 222 -20.36 -15.42 -19.73
CA VAL A 222 -19.24 -15.44 -18.77
C VAL A 222 -19.26 -16.74 -17.94
N LYS A 223 -20.42 -17.20 -17.48
CA LYS A 223 -20.55 -18.50 -16.78
C LYS A 223 -20.12 -19.69 -17.65
N PHE A 224 -20.47 -19.69 -18.94
CA PHE A 224 -20.03 -20.74 -19.86
C PHE A 224 -18.52 -20.69 -20.14
N ILE A 225 -17.94 -19.50 -20.25
CA ILE A 225 -16.50 -19.32 -20.40
C ILE A 225 -15.77 -19.91 -19.18
N LEU A 226 -16.16 -19.51 -17.96
CA LEU A 226 -15.54 -20.04 -16.73
C LEU A 226 -15.60 -21.56 -16.66
N ARG A 227 -16.78 -22.16 -16.90
CA ARG A 227 -16.94 -23.63 -16.93
C ARG A 227 -16.08 -24.31 -18.00
N THR A 228 -15.85 -23.65 -19.13
CA THR A 228 -15.02 -24.20 -20.20
C THR A 228 -13.56 -24.21 -19.77
N VAL A 229 -13.05 -23.10 -19.25
CA VAL A 229 -11.66 -23.00 -18.80
C VAL A 229 -11.40 -23.90 -17.58
N GLU A 230 -12.37 -24.08 -16.68
CA GLU A 230 -12.27 -25.03 -15.55
C GLU A 230 -12.10 -26.48 -16.02
N ARG A 231 -12.83 -26.89 -17.06
CA ARG A 231 -12.72 -28.25 -17.60
C ARG A 231 -11.38 -28.51 -18.25
N ASP A 232 -10.81 -27.50 -18.91
CA ASP A 232 -9.50 -27.61 -19.54
C ASP A 232 -8.36 -27.58 -18.50
N ALA A 233 -8.52 -26.87 -17.38
CA ALA A 233 -7.55 -26.87 -16.27
C ALA A 233 -7.45 -28.22 -15.52
N LEU A 234 -8.43 -29.10 -15.68
CA LEU A 234 -8.46 -30.44 -15.06
C LEU A 234 -7.89 -31.54 -15.96
N ARG A 235 -7.45 -31.21 -17.18
CA ARG A 235 -6.85 -32.13 -18.16
C ARG A 235 -5.33 -32.03 -18.13
#